data_AF-A0A0C9W7A3-F1
#
_entry.id   AF-A0A0C9W7A3-F1
#
_cell.length_a   1.000
_cell.length_b   1.000
_cell.length_c   1.000
_cell.angle_alpha   90.00
_cell.angle_beta   90.00
_cell.angle_gamma   90.00
#
_symmetry.space_group_name_H-M   'P 1'
#
loop_
_entity.id
_entity.type
_entity.pdbx_description
1 polymer ?
#
loop_
_entity_poly.entity_id
_entity_poly.type
_entity_poly.pdbx_seq_one_letter_code
_entity_poly.pdbx_strand_id
1 'polypeptide(L)'
;MTKICPEVQLHGVCHTPGCTKHHEVHLCEMCAVVCYSLSAYNAHLAGKKHRRRDAGTGAMVHCTICDMHMLGNKTWEAHVKGKKHVRLSKAQASGGGGTIVEPSIPDAIPGQTYCSICSKFIDDHRWAYHLTSREHHNKEKYTALRAVLDEARKDKHGVTVTNDLDFGIVEPTNADANIEKQFSLSTTIPASRVSVINVTLTSSASRRQLHTPFSITRAPIGQPLLHGKRATVTINFSTAYSGRAEDQLEIIFEDKSLDQRFVIIRSLRGIVGSSADYELLKPKAPYRPQPRTSKREETDVIPGIRAPSLNAIPYIGKLPQAKASASLVAALSEPRSVRQTIDQIRRVFLPLSLDSSTYGRFFKTLVWAEEFQSEHDLERYDVPNATLTHYNSNYRLEVPGLAEKRPSVLVGDRILVHKHGAPEGQWFEGYVHFVFNLERQHQALDTAFSPERILFP
;
A
#
# COMPACT_ATOMS: atom_id res chain seq x y z
N MET A 1 27.34 22.43 -2.13
CA MET A 1 26.88 21.06 -2.48
C MET A 1 27.15 20.16 -1.29
N THR A 2 26.16 19.96 -0.43
CA THR A 2 26.26 19.13 0.77
C THR A 2 26.25 17.66 0.37
N LYS A 3 27.43 17.03 0.36
CA LYS A 3 27.61 15.62 -0.03
C LYS A 3 27.38 14.73 1.19
N ILE A 4 26.69 13.61 0.98
CA ILE A 4 26.62 12.46 1.91
C ILE A 4 28.07 12.03 2.23
N CYS A 5 28.31 11.52 3.44
CA CYS A 5 29.63 10.99 3.79
C CYS A 5 30.05 9.92 2.74
N PRO A 6 31.23 10.02 2.10
CA PRO A 6 31.69 9.05 1.10
C PRO A 6 31.72 7.62 1.65
N GLU A 7 32.10 7.46 2.91
CA GLU A 7 32.05 6.17 3.61
C GLU A 7 30.63 5.61 3.66
N VAL A 8 29.61 6.44 3.91
CA VAL A 8 28.20 5.99 3.88
C VAL A 8 27.80 5.56 2.47
N GLN A 9 28.35 6.19 1.44
CA GLN A 9 28.06 5.81 0.05
C GLN A 9 28.73 4.50 -0.36
N LEU A 10 29.89 4.17 0.21
CA LEU A 10 30.67 2.99 -0.13
C LEU A 10 30.34 1.78 0.76
N HIS A 11 30.11 2.02 2.04
CA HIS A 11 30.00 1.00 3.08
C HIS A 11 28.65 1.02 3.79
N GLY A 12 27.84 2.07 3.62
CA GLY A 12 26.54 2.23 4.29
C GLY A 12 26.62 2.97 5.63
N VAL A 13 27.82 3.16 6.18
CA VAL A 13 28.08 3.87 7.45
C VAL A 13 29.35 4.73 7.36
N CYS A 14 29.52 5.70 8.28
CA CYS A 14 30.69 6.58 8.30
C CYS A 14 31.63 6.23 9.46
N HIS A 15 32.89 5.90 9.17
CA HIS A 15 33.86 5.47 10.17
C HIS A 15 34.63 6.62 10.84
N THR A 16 34.55 7.85 10.32
CA THR A 16 35.26 9.02 10.84
C THR A 16 34.55 9.65 12.05
N PRO A 17 35.16 9.63 13.25
CA PRO A 17 34.62 10.34 14.41
C PRO A 17 34.53 11.84 14.12
N GLY A 18 33.42 12.49 14.48
CA GLY A 18 33.24 13.92 14.25
C GLY A 18 33.04 14.33 12.79
N CYS A 19 32.71 13.40 11.89
CA CYS A 19 32.49 13.72 10.48
C CYS A 19 31.40 14.78 10.28
N THR A 20 31.76 15.86 9.58
CA THR A 20 30.88 17.00 9.31
C THR A 20 30.02 16.83 8.05
N LYS A 21 29.90 15.60 7.50
CA LYS A 21 29.03 15.26 6.37
C LYS A 21 27.70 14.61 6.81
N HIS A 22 26.73 14.49 5.90
CA HIS A 22 25.43 13.87 6.22
C HIS A 22 25.55 12.35 6.29
N HIS A 23 25.04 11.77 7.37
CA HIS A 23 24.98 10.31 7.60
C HIS A 23 23.54 9.77 7.52
N GLU A 24 22.55 10.62 7.72
CA GLU A 24 21.14 10.26 7.59
C GLU A 24 20.74 10.20 6.11
N VAL A 25 20.20 9.06 5.67
CA VAL A 25 19.81 8.80 4.28
C VAL A 25 18.37 8.29 4.23
N HIS A 26 17.51 9.02 3.51
CA HIS A 26 16.13 8.64 3.21
C HIS A 26 15.96 8.44 1.71
N LEU A 27 15.43 7.29 1.30
CA LEU A 27 15.30 6.90 -0.11
C LEU A 27 13.84 6.99 -0.56
N CYS A 28 13.56 7.76 -1.61
CA CYS A 28 12.28 7.70 -2.30
C CYS A 28 12.38 6.73 -3.47
N GLU A 29 11.76 5.56 -3.37
CA GLU A 29 11.81 4.52 -4.42
C GLU A 29 11.14 4.99 -5.72
N MET A 30 10.00 5.68 -5.63
CA MET A 30 9.27 6.17 -6.80
C MET A 30 10.06 7.23 -7.59
N CYS A 31 10.78 8.08 -6.87
CA CYS A 31 11.53 9.17 -7.50
C CYS A 31 12.98 8.80 -7.79
N ALA A 32 13.50 7.70 -7.23
CA ALA A 32 14.92 7.39 -7.18
C ALA A 32 15.74 8.60 -6.69
N VAL A 33 15.27 9.21 -5.60
CA VAL A 33 15.87 10.41 -4.99
C VAL A 33 16.37 10.07 -3.60
N VAL A 34 17.58 10.51 -3.31
CA VAL A 34 18.21 10.43 -1.99
C VAL A 34 18.01 11.75 -1.25
N CYS A 35 17.42 11.70 -0.07
CA CYS A 35 17.23 12.83 0.83
C CYS A 35 18.13 12.65 2.07
N TYR A 36 18.77 13.73 2.51
CA TYR A 36 19.80 13.70 3.57
C TYR A 36 19.28 14.18 4.94
N SER A 37 17.97 14.26 5.10
CA SER A 37 17.28 14.48 6.38
C SER A 37 15.80 14.14 6.21
N LEU A 38 15.13 13.78 7.31
CA LEU A 38 13.69 13.55 7.32
C LEU A 38 12.89 14.76 6.82
N SER A 39 13.29 15.99 7.18
CA SER A 39 12.64 17.22 6.71
C SER A 39 12.76 17.39 5.19
N ALA A 40 13.94 17.14 4.62
CA ALA A 40 14.15 17.19 3.17
C ALA A 40 13.36 16.11 2.44
N TYR A 41 13.22 14.93 3.05
CA TYR A 41 12.41 13.83 2.52
C TYR A 41 10.92 14.20 2.48
N ASN A 42 10.37 14.72 3.59
CA ASN A 42 8.99 15.17 3.65
C ASN A 42 8.71 16.32 2.67
N ALA A 43 9.64 17.27 2.53
CA ALA A 43 9.54 18.33 1.53
C ALA A 43 9.60 17.79 0.09
N HIS A 44 10.41 16.75 -0.18
CA HIS A 44 10.46 16.06 -1.46
C HIS A 44 9.12 15.42 -1.80
N LEU A 45 8.51 14.67 -0.87
CA LEU A 45 7.20 14.04 -1.03
C LEU A 45 6.11 15.07 -1.37
N ALA A 46 6.13 16.23 -0.69
CA ALA A 46 5.22 17.34 -0.97
C ALA A 46 5.52 18.06 -2.30
N GLY A 47 6.64 17.78 -2.97
CA GLY A 47 7.10 18.47 -4.16
C GLY A 47 6.25 18.21 -5.42
N LYS A 48 6.15 19.21 -6.31
CA LYS A 48 5.41 19.11 -7.59
C LYS A 48 5.93 17.97 -8.49
N LYS A 49 7.25 17.71 -8.47
CA LYS A 49 7.87 16.62 -9.27
C LYS A 49 7.47 15.23 -8.76
N HIS A 50 7.46 15.04 -7.44
CA HIS A 50 7.02 13.79 -6.81
C HIS A 50 5.53 13.53 -7.13
N ARG A 51 4.67 14.53 -6.90
CA ARG A 51 3.24 14.45 -7.23
C ARG A 51 2.95 14.17 -8.72
N ARG A 52 3.71 14.76 -9.64
CA ARG A 52 3.56 14.50 -11.10
C ARG A 52 4.02 13.11 -11.52
N ARG A 53 5.02 12.55 -10.83
CA ARG A 53 5.50 11.18 -11.08
C ARG A 53 4.54 10.16 -10.47
N ASP A 54 3.99 10.46 -9.30
CA ASP A 54 2.88 9.71 -8.71
C ASP A 54 1.64 9.70 -9.63
N ALA A 55 1.44 10.78 -10.41
CA ALA A 55 0.41 10.90 -11.44
C ALA A 55 0.79 10.32 -12.84
N GLY A 56 1.94 9.65 -13.02
CA GLY A 56 2.25 8.87 -14.24
C GLY A 56 2.65 9.62 -15.52
N THR A 57 3.08 10.89 -15.44
CA THR A 57 3.22 11.81 -16.60
C THR A 57 4.47 11.60 -17.51
N GLY A 58 5.05 10.39 -17.65
CA GLY A 58 6.37 10.25 -18.33
C GLY A 58 6.78 8.88 -18.87
N ALA A 59 5.84 7.96 -19.11
CA ALA A 59 6.14 6.62 -19.65
C ALA A 59 6.29 6.62 -21.18
N MET A 60 7.29 5.90 -21.72
CA MET A 60 7.38 5.60 -23.16
C MET A 60 6.34 4.56 -23.54
N VAL A 61 5.69 4.75 -24.70
CA VAL A 61 4.60 3.90 -25.19
C VAL A 61 4.80 3.62 -26.68
N HIS A 62 4.62 2.37 -27.09
CA HIS A 62 4.83 1.87 -28.47
C HIS A 62 3.51 1.55 -29.17
N CYS A 63 3.39 1.90 -30.45
CA CYS A 63 2.26 1.56 -31.29
C CYS A 63 2.64 0.47 -32.29
N THR A 64 2.07 -0.72 -32.13
CA THR A 64 2.32 -1.88 -33.00
C THR A 64 1.74 -1.75 -34.43
N ILE A 65 0.78 -0.84 -34.66
CA ILE A 65 0.21 -0.58 -36.01
C ILE A 65 1.14 0.32 -36.85
N CYS A 66 1.71 1.32 -36.20
CA CYS A 66 2.53 2.34 -36.86
C CYS A 66 4.02 2.10 -36.70
N ASP A 67 4.40 1.08 -35.92
CA ASP A 67 5.76 0.76 -35.51
C ASP A 67 6.52 2.02 -35.03
N MET A 68 5.89 2.75 -34.09
CA MET A 68 6.37 4.06 -33.65
C MET A 68 6.27 4.27 -32.14
N HIS A 69 7.30 4.90 -31.59
CA HIS A 69 7.50 5.14 -30.17
C HIS A 69 7.14 6.58 -29.76
N MET A 70 6.53 6.75 -28.60
CA MET A 70 6.03 8.05 -28.13
C MET A 70 6.24 8.26 -26.63
N LEU A 71 6.43 9.53 -26.24
CA LEU A 71 6.76 9.90 -24.86
C LEU A 71 5.53 10.41 -24.10
N GLY A 72 4.88 9.49 -23.38
CA GLY A 72 3.79 9.80 -22.47
C GLY A 72 2.41 9.71 -23.11
N ASN A 73 1.40 9.58 -22.24
CA ASN A 73 0.03 9.31 -22.66
C ASN A 73 -0.61 10.44 -23.50
N LYS A 74 -0.18 11.70 -23.31
CA LYS A 74 -0.67 12.84 -24.10
C LYS A 74 -0.24 12.78 -25.57
N THR A 75 0.99 12.37 -25.85
CA THR A 75 1.49 12.23 -27.24
C THR A 75 0.94 10.97 -27.91
N TRP A 76 0.69 9.91 -27.13
CA TRP A 76 -0.02 8.71 -27.56
C TRP A 76 -1.44 9.01 -28.05
N GLU A 77 -2.20 9.75 -27.25
CA GLU A 77 -3.56 10.16 -27.60
C GLU A 77 -3.62 11.02 -28.88
N ALA A 78 -2.63 11.87 -29.11
CA ALA A 78 -2.52 12.65 -30.34
C ALA A 78 -2.16 11.79 -31.56
N HIS A 79 -1.32 10.77 -31.38
CA HIS A 79 -0.89 9.86 -32.44
C HIS A 79 -1.98 8.93 -32.96
N VAL A 80 -2.72 8.27 -32.05
CA VAL A 80 -3.78 7.30 -32.41
C VAL A 80 -4.90 8.01 -33.20
N LYS A 81 -5.11 9.31 -32.94
CA LYS A 81 -6.05 10.18 -33.70
C LYS A 81 -5.48 10.71 -35.02
N GLY A 82 -4.20 10.47 -35.31
CA GLY A 82 -3.53 10.97 -36.50
C GLY A 82 -3.99 10.27 -37.78
N LYS A 83 -4.12 11.04 -38.88
CA LYS A 83 -4.57 10.54 -40.19
C LYS A 83 -3.78 9.32 -40.69
N LYS A 84 -2.47 9.28 -40.41
CA LYS A 84 -1.57 8.17 -40.78
C LYS A 84 -1.91 6.88 -40.02
N HIS A 85 -2.11 6.98 -38.70
CA HIS A 85 -2.47 5.84 -37.85
C HIS A 85 -3.85 5.29 -38.21
N VAL A 86 -4.85 6.17 -38.36
CA VAL A 86 -6.23 5.79 -38.73
C VAL A 86 -6.29 5.10 -40.11
N ARG A 87 -5.42 5.47 -41.04
CA ARG A 87 -5.36 4.82 -42.36
C ARG A 87 -4.76 3.42 -42.28
N LEU A 88 -3.68 3.25 -41.51
CA LEU A 88 -3.00 1.96 -41.34
C LEU A 88 -3.83 0.98 -40.50
N SER A 89 -4.51 1.46 -39.45
CA SER A 89 -5.38 0.62 -38.61
C SER A 89 -6.60 0.08 -39.35
N LYS A 90 -7.09 0.80 -40.38
CA LYS A 90 -8.15 0.31 -41.27
C LYS A 90 -7.65 -0.69 -42.31
N ALA A 91 -6.40 -0.58 -42.74
CA ALA A 91 -5.81 -1.48 -43.73
C ALA A 91 -5.43 -2.86 -43.15
N GLN A 92 -5.05 -2.91 -41.86
CA GLN A 92 -4.78 -4.16 -41.14
C GLN A 92 -6.05 -4.86 -40.63
N ALA A 93 -7.21 -4.20 -40.70
CA ALA A 93 -8.48 -4.78 -40.31
C ALA A 93 -9.17 -5.45 -41.51
N SER A 94 -9.08 -6.77 -41.59
CA SER A 94 -9.91 -7.60 -42.48
C SER A 94 -11.37 -7.55 -42.00
N GLY A 95 -12.09 -6.47 -42.35
CA GLY A 95 -13.49 -6.28 -41.95
C GLY A 95 -13.97 -4.83 -41.76
N GLY A 96 -13.24 -3.81 -42.23
CA GLY A 96 -13.76 -2.43 -42.30
C GLY A 96 -13.88 -1.65 -40.98
N GLY A 97 -13.63 -2.28 -39.83
CA GLY A 97 -13.50 -1.62 -38.53
C GLY A 97 -12.05 -1.51 -38.09
N GLY A 98 -11.53 -0.29 -37.90
CA GLY A 98 -10.12 -0.10 -37.53
C GLY A 98 -9.75 -0.76 -36.20
N THR A 99 -8.60 -1.44 -36.14
CA THR A 99 -8.06 -2.08 -34.93
C THR A 99 -7.69 -1.04 -33.87
N ILE A 100 -8.22 -1.16 -32.65
CA ILE A 100 -7.80 -0.37 -31.49
C ILE A 100 -6.55 -1.04 -30.91
N VAL A 101 -5.40 -0.39 -31.00
CA VAL A 101 -4.15 -0.91 -30.42
C VAL A 101 -3.89 -0.27 -29.06
N GLU A 102 -3.67 -1.14 -28.07
CA GLU A 102 -3.27 -0.79 -26.71
C GLU A 102 -1.76 -0.42 -26.67
N PRO A 103 -1.35 0.52 -25.81
CA PRO A 103 0.06 0.88 -25.68
C PRO A 103 0.86 -0.27 -25.07
N SER A 104 1.78 -0.84 -25.85
CA SER A 104 2.75 -1.83 -25.37
C SER A 104 4.02 -1.12 -24.89
N ILE A 105 4.70 -1.70 -23.90
CA ILE A 105 6.10 -1.32 -23.59
C ILE A 105 6.95 -2.11 -24.59
N PRO A 106 7.75 -1.46 -25.45
CA PRO A 106 8.56 -2.18 -26.44
C PRO A 106 9.65 -2.99 -25.72
N ASP A 107 9.92 -4.22 -26.17
CA ASP A 107 11.03 -5.04 -25.65
C ASP A 107 12.40 -4.53 -26.15
N ALA A 108 12.41 -3.89 -27.33
CA ALA A 108 13.56 -3.19 -27.91
C ALA A 108 13.07 -2.14 -28.92
N ILE A 109 13.75 -0.98 -28.97
CA ILE A 109 13.45 0.10 -29.93
C ILE A 109 14.63 0.23 -30.90
N PRO A 110 14.44 0.10 -32.23
CA PRO A 110 15.53 0.29 -33.18
C PRO A 110 16.15 1.70 -33.06
N GLY A 111 17.48 1.78 -32.91
CA GLY A 111 18.18 3.05 -32.73
C GLY A 111 18.07 3.68 -31.34
N GLN A 112 17.45 2.98 -30.36
CA GLN A 112 17.45 3.38 -28.97
C GLN A 112 17.81 2.22 -28.04
N THR A 113 18.72 2.49 -27.12
CA THR A 113 19.16 1.54 -26.11
C THR A 113 18.34 1.73 -24.82
N TYR A 114 17.88 0.63 -24.21
CA TYR A 114 17.20 0.67 -22.92
C TYR A 114 18.20 0.82 -21.77
N CYS A 115 18.05 1.87 -20.98
CA CYS A 115 18.80 2.02 -19.74
C CYS A 115 18.04 1.37 -18.59
N SER A 116 18.56 0.26 -18.05
CA SER A 116 17.99 -0.42 -16.87
C SER A 116 17.98 0.44 -15.61
N ILE A 117 19.01 1.27 -15.42
CA ILE A 117 19.13 2.21 -14.28
C ILE A 117 18.06 3.30 -14.36
N CYS A 118 17.82 3.84 -15.55
CA CYS A 118 16.87 4.92 -15.75
C CYS A 118 15.45 4.44 -16.03
N SER A 119 15.30 3.16 -16.38
CA SER A 119 14.08 2.52 -16.86
C SER A 119 13.44 3.31 -18.01
N LYS A 120 14.27 3.69 -19.00
CA LYS A 120 13.89 4.52 -20.16
C LYS A 120 14.68 4.09 -21.38
N PHE A 121 14.05 4.21 -22.55
CA PHE A 121 14.71 4.09 -23.85
C PHE A 121 15.35 5.41 -24.27
N ILE A 122 16.54 5.32 -24.86
CA ILE A 122 17.39 6.47 -25.15
C ILE A 122 18.06 6.30 -26.49
N ASP A 123 17.98 7.32 -27.34
CA ASP A 123 18.59 7.31 -28.66
C ASP A 123 20.08 6.94 -28.62
N ASP A 124 20.51 6.05 -29.52
CA ASP A 124 21.86 5.48 -29.54
C ASP A 124 22.95 6.57 -29.68
N HIS A 125 22.69 7.62 -30.48
CA HIS A 125 23.61 8.76 -30.62
C HIS A 125 23.71 9.61 -29.35
N ARG A 126 22.67 9.58 -28.50
CA ARG A 126 22.64 10.25 -27.20
C ARG A 126 23.01 9.33 -26.06
N TRP A 127 23.24 8.05 -26.31
CA TRP A 127 23.58 7.08 -25.29
C TRP A 127 24.81 7.50 -24.50
N ALA A 128 25.89 7.88 -25.19
CA ALA A 128 27.11 8.37 -24.56
C ALA A 128 26.86 9.62 -23.69
N TYR A 129 26.08 10.58 -24.19
CA TYR A 129 25.71 11.78 -23.42
C TYR A 129 24.81 11.44 -22.22
N HIS A 130 23.87 10.52 -22.39
CA HIS A 130 22.98 10.07 -21.33
C HIS A 130 23.75 9.48 -20.15
N LEU A 131 24.74 8.63 -20.41
CA LEU A 131 25.59 8.04 -19.38
C LEU A 131 26.29 9.14 -18.55
N THR A 132 26.67 10.25 -19.18
CA THR A 132 27.27 11.41 -18.50
C THR A 132 26.26 12.40 -17.90
N SER A 133 24.96 12.17 -18.11
CA SER A 133 23.92 13.11 -17.67
C SER A 133 23.75 13.11 -16.16
N ARG A 134 23.45 14.28 -15.59
CA ARG A 134 23.21 14.41 -14.14
C ARG A 134 22.05 13.54 -13.65
N GLU A 135 21.02 13.32 -14.47
CA GLU A 135 19.89 12.45 -14.10
C GLU A 135 20.31 10.98 -14.02
N HIS A 136 21.08 10.50 -15.00
CA HIS A 136 21.61 9.13 -15.00
C HIS A 136 22.53 8.91 -13.80
N HIS A 137 23.53 9.78 -13.61
CA HIS A 137 24.45 9.69 -12.46
C HIS A 137 23.73 9.78 -11.12
N ASN A 138 22.65 10.56 -10.99
CA ASN A 138 21.89 10.59 -9.74
C ASN A 138 21.14 9.28 -9.49
N LYS A 139 20.57 8.67 -10.53
CA LYS A 139 19.90 7.36 -10.41
C LYS A 139 20.90 6.23 -10.17
N GLU A 140 22.04 6.25 -10.86
CA GLU A 140 23.16 5.34 -10.63
C GLU A 140 23.62 5.41 -9.16
N LYS A 141 23.85 6.63 -8.64
CA LYS A 141 24.18 6.84 -7.22
C LYS A 141 23.07 6.36 -6.28
N TYR A 142 21.80 6.57 -6.63
CA TYR A 142 20.68 6.05 -5.84
C TYR A 142 20.68 4.52 -5.80
N THR A 143 20.81 3.87 -6.95
CA THR A 143 20.81 2.40 -7.06
C THR A 143 22.02 1.80 -6.35
N ALA A 144 23.20 2.38 -6.52
CA ALA A 144 24.42 1.97 -5.82
C ALA A 144 24.25 2.12 -4.30
N LEU A 145 23.76 3.28 -3.83
CA LEU A 145 23.55 3.51 -2.40
C LEU A 145 22.49 2.55 -1.81
N ARG A 146 21.39 2.31 -2.53
CA ARG A 146 20.37 1.35 -2.12
C ARG A 146 20.96 -0.05 -1.99
N ALA A 147 21.71 -0.50 -2.99
CA ALA A 147 22.37 -1.80 -2.96
C ALA A 147 23.35 -1.91 -1.78
N VAL A 148 24.13 -0.85 -1.51
CA VAL A 148 25.03 -0.80 -0.36
C VAL A 148 24.27 -0.91 0.97
N LEU A 149 23.14 -0.20 1.13
CA LEU A 149 22.32 -0.26 2.34
C LEU A 149 21.62 -1.62 2.52
N ASP A 150 21.08 -2.19 1.45
CA ASP A 150 20.45 -3.52 1.47
C ASP A 150 21.48 -4.60 1.75
N GLU A 151 22.67 -4.48 1.18
CA GLU A 151 23.77 -5.37 1.47
C GLU A 151 24.23 -5.20 2.91
N ALA A 152 24.39 -3.97 3.42
CA ALA A 152 24.71 -3.69 4.83
C ALA A 152 23.76 -4.37 5.83
N ARG A 153 22.52 -4.67 5.45
CA ARG A 153 21.57 -5.42 6.29
C ARG A 153 21.76 -6.93 6.29
N LYS A 154 22.60 -7.51 5.44
CA LYS A 154 22.85 -8.95 5.43
C LYS A 154 24.00 -9.33 6.34
N ASP A 155 24.03 -10.60 6.76
CA ASP A 155 25.24 -11.21 7.31
C ASP A 155 26.33 -11.25 6.22
N LYS A 156 27.59 -10.96 6.59
CA LYS A 156 28.70 -10.86 5.64
C LYS A 156 30.01 -11.37 6.25
N HIS A 157 30.97 -11.72 5.39
CA HIS A 157 32.32 -12.13 5.81
C HIS A 157 32.34 -13.24 6.87
N GLY A 158 31.35 -14.15 6.80
CA GLY A 158 31.19 -15.24 7.76
C GLY A 158 30.75 -14.81 9.16
N VAL A 159 30.36 -13.55 9.38
CA VAL A 159 29.80 -13.08 10.65
C VAL A 159 28.28 -13.15 10.60
N THR A 160 27.70 -13.81 11.61
CA THR A 160 26.26 -13.90 11.81
C THR A 160 25.85 -13.16 13.08
N VAL A 161 24.78 -12.37 12.97
CA VAL A 161 24.12 -11.73 14.11
C VAL A 161 22.90 -12.57 14.46
N THR A 162 22.94 -13.23 15.61
CA THR A 162 21.91 -14.17 16.07
C THR A 162 21.04 -13.55 17.16
N ASN A 163 19.75 -13.88 17.15
CA ASN A 163 18.63 -13.34 17.95
C ASN A 163 17.93 -12.14 17.31
N ASP A 164 16.62 -12.07 17.49
CA ASP A 164 15.78 -10.97 17.02
C ASP A 164 15.94 -9.74 17.92
N LEU A 165 15.96 -8.58 17.27
CA LEU A 165 16.16 -7.25 17.86
C LEU A 165 14.84 -6.48 18.01
N ASP A 166 13.71 -7.19 17.88
CA ASP A 166 12.38 -6.70 18.20
C ASP A 166 12.08 -6.91 19.70
N PHE A 167 11.93 -5.82 20.46
CA PHE A 167 11.59 -5.81 21.89
C PHE A 167 10.13 -6.21 22.15
N GLY A 168 9.30 -6.34 21.11
CA GLY A 168 7.91 -6.72 21.22
C GLY A 168 7.06 -5.65 21.89
N ILE A 169 6.00 -6.09 22.58
CA ILE A 169 5.07 -5.21 23.29
C ILE A 169 5.46 -5.17 24.76
N VAL A 170 5.70 -3.96 25.24
CA VAL A 170 6.12 -3.64 26.58
C VAL A 170 4.98 -2.92 27.29
N GLU A 171 4.56 -3.46 28.42
CA GLU A 171 3.56 -2.80 29.27
C GLU A 171 4.05 -1.42 29.72
N PRO A 172 3.20 -0.37 29.75
CA PRO A 172 3.61 0.96 30.16
C PRO A 172 4.24 1.02 31.57
N THR A 173 3.79 0.16 32.49
CA THR A 173 4.36 0.04 33.85
C THR A 173 5.80 -0.45 33.86
N ASN A 174 6.20 -1.19 32.83
CA ASN A 174 7.54 -1.75 32.65
C ASN A 174 8.36 -0.96 31.62
N ALA A 175 7.78 0.05 30.94
CA ALA A 175 8.48 0.83 29.92
C ALA A 175 9.54 1.78 30.52
N ASP A 176 9.33 2.21 31.77
CA ASP A 176 10.34 2.91 32.56
C ASP A 176 11.40 1.96 33.14
N ALA A 177 11.10 0.66 33.22
CA ALA A 177 12.09 -0.35 33.59
C ALA A 177 13.03 -0.58 32.40
N ASN A 178 14.33 -0.52 32.64
CA ASN A 178 15.35 -0.77 31.62
C ASN A 178 15.26 -2.21 31.09
N ILE A 179 14.59 -2.41 29.95
CA ILE A 179 14.43 -3.73 29.34
C ILE A 179 15.66 -4.03 28.52
N GLU A 180 16.47 -4.96 29.01
CA GLU A 180 17.67 -5.41 28.32
C GLU A 180 17.41 -6.61 27.42
N LYS A 181 17.87 -6.53 26.16
CA LYS A 181 18.00 -7.68 25.27
C LYS A 181 19.44 -7.90 24.87
N GLN A 182 19.81 -9.18 24.79
CA GLN A 182 21.14 -9.63 24.40
C GLN A 182 21.08 -10.38 23.07
N PHE A 183 22.02 -10.08 22.20
CA PHE A 183 22.21 -10.78 20.94
C PHE A 183 23.68 -11.16 20.76
N SER A 184 23.90 -12.22 19.99
CA SER A 184 25.24 -12.80 19.82
C SER A 184 25.79 -12.60 18.42
N LEU A 185 27.05 -12.20 18.37
CA LEU A 185 27.90 -12.17 17.19
C LEU A 185 28.72 -13.46 17.16
N SER A 186 28.66 -14.19 16.07
CA SER A 186 29.47 -15.39 15.86
C SER A 186 30.11 -15.39 14.47
N THR A 187 31.28 -16.03 14.36
CA THR A 187 31.89 -16.30 13.06
C THR A 187 31.67 -17.77 12.67
N THR A 188 31.25 -18.00 11.44
CA THR A 188 31.11 -19.33 10.82
C THR A 188 32.41 -19.82 10.19
N ILE A 189 33.43 -18.97 10.09
CA ILE A 189 34.70 -19.29 9.44
C ILE A 189 35.78 -19.54 10.52
N PRO A 190 36.34 -20.77 10.60
CA PRO A 190 37.37 -21.13 11.58
C PRO A 190 38.65 -20.27 11.54
N ALA A 191 39.09 -19.88 10.35
CA ALA A 191 40.30 -19.08 10.14
C ALA A 191 40.05 -17.57 10.14
N SER A 192 38.83 -17.12 10.46
CA SER A 192 38.48 -15.70 10.45
C SER A 192 39.28 -14.91 11.48
N ARG A 193 39.79 -13.75 11.06
CA ARG A 193 40.47 -12.78 11.92
C ARG A 193 39.66 -11.49 12.04
N VAL A 194 38.34 -11.63 12.17
CA VAL A 194 37.42 -10.51 12.29
C VAL A 194 37.37 -10.01 13.73
N SER A 195 37.47 -8.69 13.93
CA SER A 195 37.28 -8.02 15.23
C SER A 195 36.19 -6.96 15.18
N VAL A 196 35.47 -6.77 16.29
CA VAL A 196 34.46 -5.72 16.42
C VAL A 196 35.16 -4.40 16.74
N ILE A 197 34.98 -3.40 15.87
CA ILE A 197 35.61 -2.09 16.03
C ILE A 197 34.68 -1.12 16.74
N ASN A 198 33.39 -1.13 16.41
CA ASN A 198 32.44 -0.20 16.98
C ASN A 198 31.00 -0.73 16.89
N VAL A 199 30.15 -0.28 17.81
CA VAL A 199 28.72 -0.58 17.83
C VAL A 199 27.99 0.72 18.17
N THR A 200 27.16 1.21 17.25
CA THR A 200 26.50 2.52 17.37
C THR A 200 25.06 2.46 16.89
N LEU A 201 24.22 3.36 17.41
CA LEU A 201 22.87 3.58 16.90
C LEU A 201 22.88 4.72 15.88
N THR A 202 22.10 4.61 14.81
CA THR A 202 22.01 5.64 13.77
C THR A 202 21.51 6.98 14.36
N SER A 203 20.57 6.94 15.30
CA SER A 203 20.11 8.11 16.07
C SER A 203 21.24 8.81 16.84
N SER A 204 22.13 8.04 17.48
CA SER A 204 23.28 8.52 18.27
C SER A 204 24.41 9.07 17.40
N ALA A 205 24.59 8.54 16.18
CA ALA A 205 25.57 9.02 15.21
C ALA A 205 25.09 10.29 14.46
N SER A 206 23.81 10.65 14.60
CA SER A 206 23.23 11.83 13.95
C SER A 206 23.59 13.11 14.71
N ARG A 207 24.02 14.14 13.96
CA ARG A 207 24.33 15.47 14.50
C ARG A 207 23.14 16.18 15.16
N ARG A 208 21.92 15.68 14.97
CA ARG A 208 20.69 16.25 15.53
C ARG A 208 20.28 15.66 16.88
N GLN A 209 21.06 14.75 17.49
CA GLN A 209 20.69 14.03 18.72
C GLN A 209 19.19 13.65 18.71
N LEU A 210 18.83 12.78 17.77
CA LEU A 210 17.47 12.28 17.70
C LEU A 210 17.20 11.50 18.98
N HIS A 211 16.11 11.83 19.68
CA HIS A 211 15.71 11.12 20.88
C HIS A 211 15.35 9.68 20.51
N THR A 212 16.14 8.73 20.99
CA THR A 212 15.92 7.29 20.83
C THR A 212 15.69 6.67 22.20
N PRO A 213 14.70 5.77 22.35
CA PRO A 213 14.51 5.01 23.58
C PRO A 213 15.49 3.83 23.72
N PHE A 214 16.35 3.60 22.72
CA PHE A 214 17.34 2.53 22.73
C PHE A 214 18.70 3.05 23.19
N SER A 215 19.39 2.27 24.04
CA SER A 215 20.77 2.55 24.45
C SER A 215 21.61 1.27 24.47
N ILE A 216 22.89 1.38 24.10
CA ILE A 216 23.82 0.23 24.10
C ILE A 216 24.48 0.17 25.48
N THR A 217 24.26 -0.90 26.24
CA THR A 217 24.82 -1.05 27.60
C THR A 217 26.11 -1.86 27.62
N ARG A 218 26.24 -2.86 26.74
CA ARG A 218 27.46 -3.68 26.61
C ARG A 218 27.73 -4.01 25.15
N ALA A 219 28.98 -3.88 24.71
CA ALA A 219 29.43 -4.28 23.39
C ALA A 219 30.87 -4.81 23.44
N PRO A 220 31.23 -5.84 22.64
CA PRO A 220 32.55 -6.47 22.65
C PRO A 220 33.56 -5.67 21.79
N ILE A 221 33.65 -4.36 22.01
CA ILE A 221 34.49 -3.44 21.24
C ILE A 221 35.97 -3.81 21.43
N GLY A 222 36.72 -3.90 20.33
CA GLY A 222 38.12 -4.28 20.29
C GLY A 222 38.39 -5.79 20.40
N GLN A 223 37.37 -6.63 20.55
CA GLN A 223 37.54 -8.07 20.72
C GLN A 223 37.50 -8.82 19.37
N PRO A 224 38.39 -9.80 19.13
CA PRO A 224 38.30 -10.68 17.98
C PRO A 224 37.17 -11.71 18.14
N LEU A 225 36.42 -11.94 17.07
CA LEU A 225 35.43 -13.01 17.00
C LEU A 225 36.13 -14.34 16.75
N LEU A 226 36.07 -15.24 17.74
CA LEU A 226 36.65 -16.57 17.66
C LEU A 226 35.60 -17.58 17.20
N HIS A 227 35.96 -18.46 16.27
CA HIS A 227 35.08 -19.53 15.82
C HIS A 227 34.66 -20.42 16.99
N GLY A 228 33.36 -20.71 17.06
CA GLY A 228 32.75 -21.46 18.16
C GLY A 228 32.50 -20.66 19.44
N LYS A 229 32.96 -19.40 19.56
CA LYS A 229 32.61 -18.50 20.66
C LYS A 229 31.63 -17.43 20.21
N ARG A 230 30.72 -17.04 21.10
CA ARG A 230 29.71 -16.01 20.86
C ARG A 230 30.10 -14.75 21.62
N ALA A 231 30.21 -13.62 20.92
CA ALA A 231 30.40 -12.31 21.55
C ALA A 231 29.03 -11.65 21.74
N THR A 232 28.75 -11.14 22.93
CA THR A 232 27.41 -10.63 23.27
C THR A 232 27.37 -9.11 23.23
N VAL A 233 26.31 -8.58 22.64
CA VAL A 233 25.96 -7.16 22.72
C VAL A 233 24.62 -7.04 23.45
N THR A 234 24.54 -6.07 24.37
CA THR A 234 23.33 -5.79 25.16
C THR A 234 22.79 -4.42 24.79
N ILE A 235 21.51 -4.37 24.43
CA ILE A 235 20.75 -3.14 24.19
C ILE A 235 19.66 -3.02 25.24
N ASN A 236 19.53 -1.84 25.80
CA ASN A 236 18.47 -1.44 26.70
C ASN A 236 17.40 -0.63 25.95
N PHE A 237 16.14 -0.89 26.26
CA PHE A 237 14.99 -0.13 25.80
C PHE A 237 14.26 0.47 27.00
N SER A 238 14.13 1.79 27.03
CA SER A 238 13.44 2.52 28.09
C SER A 238 12.79 3.79 27.54
N THR A 239 11.51 4.00 27.87
CA THR A 239 10.79 5.21 27.48
C THR A 239 9.59 5.49 28.37
N ALA A 240 9.39 6.78 28.67
CA ALA A 240 8.21 7.26 29.39
C ALA A 240 6.97 7.45 28.49
N TYR A 241 7.09 7.20 27.18
CA TYR A 241 6.02 7.46 26.21
C TYR A 241 5.49 6.18 25.59
N SER A 242 4.16 6.06 25.52
CA SER A 242 3.50 5.01 24.75
C SER A 242 3.62 5.27 23.26
N GLY A 243 3.85 4.22 22.47
CA GLY A 243 4.01 4.35 21.03
C GLY A 243 4.88 3.26 20.41
N ARG A 244 5.28 3.49 19.16
CA ARG A 244 6.18 2.62 18.41
C ARG A 244 7.52 3.31 18.24
N ALA A 245 8.59 2.60 18.53
CA ALA A 245 9.96 3.05 18.37
C ALA A 245 10.69 2.17 17.37
N GLU A 246 11.42 2.80 16.45
CA GLU A 246 12.30 2.13 15.50
C GLU A 246 13.65 2.85 15.45
N ASP A 247 14.73 2.08 15.40
CA ASP A 247 16.10 2.59 15.23
C ASP A 247 16.95 1.56 14.46
N GLN A 248 18.16 1.93 14.07
CA GLN A 248 19.10 1.04 13.39
C GLN A 248 20.38 0.90 14.21
N LEU A 249 20.78 -0.35 14.41
CA LEU A 249 22.02 -0.75 15.04
C LEU A 249 23.07 -0.98 13.96
N GLU A 250 24.17 -0.24 14.03
CA GLU A 250 25.32 -0.34 13.14
C GLU A 250 26.47 -1.05 13.88
N ILE A 251 26.93 -2.17 13.35
CA ILE A 251 28.04 -2.96 13.92
C ILE A 251 29.20 -2.96 12.92
N ILE A 252 30.31 -2.35 13.30
CA ILE A 252 31.50 -2.21 12.45
C ILE A 252 32.51 -3.28 12.81
N PHE A 253 32.98 -3.99 11.79
CA PHE A 253 33.96 -5.05 11.88
C PHE A 253 35.20 -4.72 11.05
N GLU A 254 36.33 -5.29 11.44
CA GLU A 254 37.59 -5.29 10.68
C GLU A 254 38.04 -6.72 10.49
N ASP A 255 38.20 -7.14 9.24
CA ASP A 255 38.80 -8.40 8.85
C ASP A 255 40.29 -8.22 8.60
N LYS A 256 41.13 -8.66 9.54
CA LYS A 256 42.59 -8.55 9.42
C LYS A 256 43.19 -9.47 8.36
N SER A 257 42.44 -10.45 7.86
CA SER A 257 42.93 -11.34 6.80
C SER A 257 42.79 -10.71 5.42
N LEU A 258 41.73 -9.90 5.24
CA LEU A 258 41.45 -9.18 4.00
C LEU A 258 41.87 -7.70 4.05
N ASP A 259 42.39 -7.24 5.20
CA ASP A 259 42.67 -5.84 5.52
C ASP A 259 41.50 -4.91 5.17
N GLN A 260 40.28 -5.36 5.49
CA GLN A 260 39.04 -4.70 5.07
C GLN A 260 38.09 -4.49 6.24
N ARG A 261 37.44 -3.32 6.26
CA ARG A 261 36.34 -3.03 7.17
C ARG A 261 34.99 -3.23 6.49
N PHE A 262 34.03 -3.73 7.26
CA PHE A 262 32.66 -3.90 6.80
C PHE A 262 31.67 -3.64 7.94
N VAL A 263 30.41 -3.45 7.58
CA VAL A 263 29.33 -3.18 8.53
C VAL A 263 28.20 -4.19 8.36
N ILE A 264 27.57 -4.55 9.48
CA ILE A 264 26.28 -5.22 9.51
C ILE A 264 25.30 -4.31 10.25
N ILE A 265 24.17 -4.00 9.61
CA ILE A 265 23.10 -3.15 10.13
C ILE A 265 21.90 -4.01 10.50
N ARG A 266 21.31 -3.79 11.68
CA ARG A 266 20.09 -4.47 12.14
C ARG A 266 19.03 -3.46 12.58
N SER A 267 17.76 -3.82 12.40
CA SER A 267 16.64 -2.97 12.82
C SER A 267 16.28 -3.26 14.27
N LEU A 268 16.13 -2.21 15.07
CA LEU A 268 15.58 -2.26 16.43
C LEU A 268 14.12 -1.83 16.37
N ARG A 269 13.24 -2.58 17.03
CA ARG A 269 11.80 -2.27 17.12
C ARG A 269 11.31 -2.46 18.53
N GLY A 270 10.37 -1.63 18.97
CA GLY A 270 9.71 -1.79 20.27
C GLY A 270 8.38 -1.07 20.28
N ILE A 271 7.38 -1.68 20.92
CA ILE A 271 6.04 -1.11 21.09
C ILE A 271 5.75 -0.98 22.58
N VAL A 272 5.35 0.19 23.04
CA VAL A 272 4.89 0.41 24.41
C VAL A 272 3.37 0.52 24.42
N GLY A 273 2.70 -0.42 25.07
CA GLY A 273 1.24 -0.52 25.16
C GLY A 273 0.77 -1.78 25.89
N SER A 274 -0.53 -1.87 26.15
CA SER A 274 -1.15 -3.02 26.81
C SER A 274 -1.09 -4.26 25.92
N SER A 275 -0.44 -5.30 26.43
CA SER A 275 -0.36 -6.62 25.79
C SER A 275 -1.72 -7.27 25.73
N ALA A 276 -2.54 -7.10 26.78
CA ALA A 276 -3.92 -7.60 26.80
C ALA A 276 -4.79 -6.96 25.71
N ASP A 277 -4.68 -5.64 25.52
CA ASP A 277 -5.43 -4.93 24.49
C ASP A 277 -4.93 -5.33 23.10
N TYR A 278 -3.62 -5.48 22.93
CA TYR A 278 -3.06 -5.97 21.68
C TYR A 278 -3.56 -7.38 21.34
N GLU A 279 -3.57 -8.30 22.31
CA GLU A 279 -4.05 -9.67 22.13
C GLU A 279 -5.56 -9.74 21.89
N LEU A 280 -6.34 -8.85 22.48
CA LEU A 280 -7.77 -8.74 22.25
C LEU A 280 -8.09 -8.17 20.86
N LEU A 281 -7.34 -7.16 20.43
CA LEU A 281 -7.58 -6.40 19.20
C LEU A 281 -6.81 -6.95 18.00
N LYS A 282 -5.83 -7.85 18.20
CA LYS A 282 -5.09 -8.43 17.08
C LYS A 282 -6.04 -9.24 16.20
N PRO A 283 -5.80 -9.27 14.88
CA PRO A 283 -6.58 -10.12 13.99
C PRO A 283 -6.51 -11.59 14.42
N LYS A 284 -7.66 -12.20 14.75
CA LYS A 284 -7.76 -13.63 15.13
C LYS A 284 -7.40 -14.57 13.99
N ALA A 285 -7.53 -14.10 12.75
CA ALA A 285 -7.11 -14.81 11.56
C ALA A 285 -6.43 -13.82 10.61
N PRO A 286 -5.51 -14.30 9.75
CA PRO A 286 -5.00 -13.49 8.64
C PRO A 286 -6.18 -12.90 7.87
N TYR A 287 -6.12 -11.60 7.57
CA TYR A 287 -7.14 -10.96 6.76
C TYR A 287 -7.30 -11.72 5.44
N ARG A 288 -8.43 -12.41 5.29
CA ARG A 288 -8.83 -13.00 4.04
C ARG A 288 -9.73 -11.97 3.36
N PRO A 289 -9.26 -11.29 2.30
CA PRO A 289 -10.16 -10.44 1.54
C PRO A 289 -11.32 -11.31 1.09
N GLN A 290 -12.55 -10.93 1.46
CA GLN A 290 -13.73 -11.58 0.90
C GLN A 290 -13.62 -11.46 -0.63
N PRO A 291 -13.68 -12.59 -1.36
CA PRO A 291 -13.66 -12.53 -2.81
C PRO A 291 -14.87 -11.71 -3.23
N ARG A 292 -14.64 -10.71 -4.09
CA ARG A 292 -15.72 -9.92 -4.67
C ARG A 292 -16.59 -10.88 -5.47
N THR A 293 -17.81 -11.11 -4.99
CA THR A 293 -18.82 -11.86 -5.73
C THR A 293 -19.18 -11.06 -6.97
N SER A 294 -19.22 -11.71 -8.13
CA SER A 294 -19.72 -11.07 -9.34
C SER A 294 -21.20 -10.78 -9.15
N LYS A 295 -21.61 -9.53 -9.40
CA LYS A 295 -23.02 -9.14 -9.42
C LYS A 295 -23.79 -10.09 -10.32
N ARG A 296 -24.78 -10.77 -9.74
CA ARG A 296 -25.70 -11.65 -10.45
C ARG A 296 -26.82 -10.82 -11.05
N GLU A 297 -27.29 -11.21 -12.23
CA GLU A 297 -28.39 -10.48 -12.86
C GLU A 297 -29.69 -10.61 -12.05
N GLU A 298 -30.40 -9.50 -11.90
CA GLU A 298 -31.66 -9.37 -11.17
C GLU A 298 -32.81 -9.19 -12.18
N THR A 299 -33.12 -10.22 -12.97
CA THR A 299 -34.08 -10.11 -14.07
C THR A 299 -35.54 -10.33 -13.65
N ASP A 300 -35.79 -11.29 -12.76
CA ASP A 300 -37.13 -11.66 -12.28
C ASP A 300 -37.18 -11.53 -10.75
N VAL A 301 -37.48 -10.31 -10.29
CA VAL A 301 -37.58 -10.00 -8.86
C VAL A 301 -39.05 -10.11 -8.44
N ILE A 302 -39.37 -11.13 -7.64
CA ILE A 302 -40.69 -11.33 -7.06
C ILE A 302 -40.86 -10.33 -5.90
N PRO A 303 -41.85 -9.42 -5.96
CA PRO A 303 -41.98 -8.34 -4.99
C PRO A 303 -42.50 -8.82 -3.65
N GLY A 304 -41.89 -8.32 -2.57
CA GLY A 304 -42.31 -8.57 -1.19
C GLY A 304 -43.32 -7.54 -0.67
N ILE A 305 -43.87 -7.84 0.50
CA ILE A 305 -44.81 -6.96 1.20
C ILE A 305 -44.02 -5.95 2.04
N ARG A 306 -44.28 -4.66 1.86
CA ARG A 306 -43.70 -3.61 2.72
C ARG A 306 -44.37 -3.63 4.08
N ALA A 307 -43.58 -3.38 5.13
CA ALA A 307 -44.13 -3.10 6.46
C ALA A 307 -45.10 -1.91 6.37
N PRO A 308 -46.25 -1.96 7.09
CA PRO A 308 -47.21 -0.87 7.08
C PRO A 308 -46.56 0.40 7.64
N SER A 309 -46.35 1.39 6.79
CA SER A 309 -45.80 2.69 7.18
C SER A 309 -46.92 3.55 7.79
N LEU A 310 -47.03 3.57 9.12
CA LEU A 310 -48.10 4.31 9.82
C LEU A 310 -48.06 5.84 9.59
N ASN A 311 -46.91 6.38 9.17
CA ASN A 311 -46.67 7.83 9.01
C ASN A 311 -46.18 8.24 7.59
N ALA A 312 -46.40 7.42 6.55
CA ALA A 312 -45.93 7.79 5.22
C ALA A 312 -46.77 8.93 4.63
N ILE A 313 -46.12 10.05 4.32
CA ILE A 313 -46.71 11.15 3.55
C ILE A 313 -47.08 10.57 2.17
N PRO A 314 -48.36 10.61 1.75
CA PRO A 314 -48.74 10.11 0.45
C PRO A 314 -48.20 11.05 -0.63
N TYR A 315 -47.13 10.64 -1.30
CA TYR A 315 -46.59 11.36 -2.43
C TYR A 315 -47.57 11.28 -3.61
N ILE A 316 -47.92 12.44 -4.18
CA ILE A 316 -48.91 12.61 -5.25
C ILE A 316 -48.43 11.96 -6.58
N GLY A 317 -47.12 11.69 -6.71
CA GLY A 317 -46.56 11.02 -7.88
C GLY A 317 -45.22 10.34 -7.59
N LYS A 318 -44.87 9.35 -8.43
CA LYS A 318 -43.55 8.70 -8.38
C LYS A 318 -42.53 9.57 -9.12
N LEU A 319 -41.45 9.93 -8.44
CA LEU A 319 -40.33 10.63 -9.09
C LEU A 319 -39.60 9.67 -10.05
N PRO A 320 -39.15 10.14 -11.22
CA PRO A 320 -38.35 9.34 -12.13
C PRO A 320 -36.99 9.01 -11.52
N GLN A 321 -36.50 7.79 -11.74
CA GLN A 321 -35.18 7.36 -11.27
C GLN A 321 -34.08 8.03 -12.09
N ALA A 322 -33.12 8.67 -11.42
CA ALA A 322 -31.97 9.31 -12.05
C ALA A 322 -30.83 8.30 -12.31
N LYS A 323 -31.07 7.32 -13.20
CA LYS A 323 -30.09 6.28 -13.49
C LYS A 323 -28.80 6.84 -14.10
N ALA A 324 -27.66 6.32 -13.65
CA ALA A 324 -26.36 6.61 -14.25
C ALA A 324 -26.33 6.14 -15.71
N SER A 325 -25.59 6.85 -16.56
CA SER A 325 -25.43 6.46 -17.96
C SER A 325 -24.70 5.12 -18.09
N ALA A 326 -25.17 4.23 -18.95
CA ALA A 326 -24.56 2.90 -19.17
C ALA A 326 -23.04 2.97 -19.45
N SER A 327 -22.57 4.00 -20.17
CA SER A 327 -21.14 4.19 -20.43
C SER A 327 -20.34 4.53 -19.17
N LEU A 328 -20.92 5.27 -18.22
CA LEU A 328 -20.28 5.60 -16.94
C LEU A 328 -20.22 4.37 -16.03
N VAL A 329 -21.31 3.60 -15.96
CA VAL A 329 -21.35 2.34 -15.22
C VAL A 329 -20.34 1.35 -15.79
N ALA A 330 -20.29 1.17 -17.12
CA ALA A 330 -19.30 0.32 -17.77
C ALA A 330 -17.85 0.77 -17.46
N ALA A 331 -17.57 2.08 -17.50
CA ALA A 331 -16.27 2.64 -17.17
C ALA A 331 -15.85 2.38 -15.70
N LEU A 332 -16.82 2.35 -14.79
CA LEU A 332 -16.61 2.10 -13.37
C LEU A 332 -16.50 0.59 -13.05
N SER A 333 -17.19 -0.27 -13.80
CA SER A 333 -17.19 -1.74 -13.64
C SER A 333 -15.97 -2.43 -14.25
N GLU A 334 -15.26 -1.81 -15.18
CA GLU A 334 -14.08 -2.39 -15.83
C GLU A 334 -12.95 -2.67 -14.80
N PRO A 335 -12.36 -3.88 -14.77
CA PRO A 335 -11.30 -4.24 -13.83
C PRO A 335 -10.01 -3.49 -14.18
N ARG A 336 -9.89 -2.27 -13.64
CA ARG A 336 -8.75 -1.36 -13.81
C ARG A 336 -8.24 -0.90 -12.45
N SER A 337 -7.03 -0.36 -12.42
CA SER A 337 -6.54 0.30 -11.21
C SER A 337 -7.40 1.54 -10.90
N VAL A 338 -7.60 1.83 -9.61
CA VAL A 338 -8.38 3.01 -9.15
C VAL A 338 -7.92 4.30 -9.84
N ARG A 339 -6.61 4.44 -10.08
CA ARG A 339 -6.03 5.58 -10.80
C ARG A 339 -6.49 5.65 -12.26
N GLN A 340 -6.55 4.53 -12.96
CA GLN A 340 -7.03 4.46 -14.34
C GLN A 340 -8.53 4.76 -14.43
N THR A 341 -9.35 4.26 -13.51
CA THR A 341 -10.79 4.56 -13.45
C THR A 341 -11.03 6.05 -13.17
N ILE A 342 -10.34 6.64 -12.19
CA ILE A 342 -10.42 8.08 -11.91
C ILE A 342 -9.99 8.91 -13.12
N ASP A 343 -8.90 8.51 -13.79
CA ASP A 343 -8.42 9.19 -14.99
C ASP A 343 -9.42 9.09 -16.14
N GLN A 344 -10.07 7.95 -16.34
CA GLN A 344 -11.12 7.77 -17.34
C GLN A 344 -12.33 8.64 -17.04
N ILE A 345 -12.79 8.69 -15.79
CA ILE A 345 -13.91 9.55 -15.35
C ILE A 345 -13.59 11.02 -15.61
N ARG A 346 -12.38 11.45 -15.22
CA ARG A 346 -11.89 12.82 -15.44
C ARG A 346 -11.76 13.18 -16.92
N ARG A 347 -11.35 12.23 -17.77
CA ARG A 347 -11.11 12.48 -19.20
C ARG A 347 -12.38 12.41 -20.04
N VAL A 348 -13.35 11.56 -19.69
CA VAL A 348 -14.51 11.23 -20.54
C VAL A 348 -15.79 11.89 -20.03
N PHE A 349 -16.00 11.95 -18.72
CA PHE A 349 -17.30 12.31 -18.14
C PHE A 349 -17.31 13.70 -17.50
N LEU A 350 -16.19 14.12 -16.87
CA LEU A 350 -16.07 15.43 -16.23
C LEU A 350 -15.67 16.55 -17.20
N PRO A 351 -16.22 17.78 -17.02
CA PRO A 351 -15.81 18.95 -17.78
C PRO A 351 -14.40 19.47 -17.40
N LEU A 352 -13.75 20.15 -18.35
CA LEU A 352 -12.34 20.60 -18.25
C LEU A 352 -12.13 21.82 -17.32
N SER A 353 -13.14 22.69 -17.24
CA SER A 353 -13.23 23.82 -16.31
C SER A 353 -14.51 23.69 -15.48
N LEU A 354 -14.48 24.16 -14.23
CA LEU A 354 -15.65 24.25 -13.37
C LEU A 354 -16.13 25.69 -13.33
N ASP A 355 -17.21 25.95 -14.03
CA ASP A 355 -17.92 27.23 -14.07
C ASP A 355 -19.42 27.01 -13.89
N SER A 356 -20.20 28.09 -13.82
CA SER A 356 -21.66 28.03 -13.63
C SER A 356 -22.40 27.23 -14.71
N SER A 357 -21.85 27.12 -15.92
CA SER A 357 -22.46 26.36 -17.02
C SER A 357 -22.16 24.85 -16.96
N THR A 358 -21.05 24.47 -16.36
CA THR A 358 -20.54 23.08 -16.27
C THR A 358 -20.75 22.44 -14.90
N TYR A 359 -21.12 23.24 -13.90
CA TYR A 359 -21.36 22.82 -12.51
C TYR A 359 -22.25 21.59 -12.39
N GLY A 360 -23.44 21.62 -13.01
CA GLY A 360 -24.43 20.55 -12.88
C GLY A 360 -23.93 19.21 -13.44
N ARG A 361 -23.23 19.23 -14.58
CA ARG A 361 -22.65 18.01 -15.18
C ARG A 361 -21.52 17.45 -14.33
N PHE A 362 -20.66 18.32 -13.80
CA PHE A 362 -19.53 17.93 -12.96
C PHE A 362 -20.02 17.16 -11.72
N PHE A 363 -20.89 17.78 -10.91
CA PHE A 363 -21.36 17.15 -9.66
C PHE A 363 -22.26 15.94 -9.90
N LYS A 364 -23.12 15.97 -10.93
CA LYS A 364 -23.95 14.81 -11.29
C LYS A 364 -23.11 13.56 -11.58
N THR A 365 -22.00 13.73 -12.31
CA THR A 365 -21.08 12.63 -12.63
C THR A 365 -20.40 12.07 -11.38
N LEU A 366 -20.01 12.95 -10.45
CA LEU A 366 -19.40 12.54 -9.18
C LEU A 366 -20.40 11.79 -8.29
N VAL A 367 -21.63 12.28 -8.18
CA VAL A 367 -22.70 11.63 -7.40
C VAL A 367 -22.98 10.22 -7.92
N TRP A 368 -23.08 10.04 -9.24
CA TRP A 368 -23.25 8.71 -9.83
C TRP A 368 -22.06 7.78 -9.63
N ALA A 369 -20.83 8.30 -9.64
CA ALA A 369 -19.65 7.50 -9.34
C ALA A 369 -19.61 7.06 -7.86
N GLU A 370 -20.03 7.94 -6.95
CA GLU A 370 -20.16 7.64 -5.52
C GLU A 370 -21.25 6.60 -5.25
N GLU A 371 -22.42 6.76 -5.89
CA GLU A 371 -23.54 5.81 -5.78
C GLU A 371 -23.13 4.43 -6.27
N PHE A 372 -22.46 4.34 -7.42
CA PHE A 372 -21.90 3.09 -7.93
C PHE A 372 -20.92 2.42 -6.96
N GLN A 373 -19.97 3.17 -6.41
CA GLN A 373 -19.01 2.63 -5.45
C GLN A 373 -19.69 2.21 -4.15
N SER A 374 -20.72 2.95 -3.71
CA SER A 374 -21.52 2.62 -2.53
C SER A 374 -22.30 1.33 -2.72
N GLU A 375 -22.92 1.10 -3.89
CA GLU A 375 -23.56 -0.17 -4.25
C GLU A 375 -22.57 -1.33 -4.19
N HIS A 376 -21.39 -1.20 -4.81
CA HIS A 376 -20.34 -2.22 -4.78
C HIS A 376 -19.77 -2.47 -3.37
N ASP A 377 -19.73 -1.45 -2.51
CA ASP A 377 -19.28 -1.62 -1.13
C ASP A 377 -20.35 -2.31 -0.27
N LEU A 378 -21.64 -2.17 -0.60
CA LEU A 378 -22.72 -2.93 0.02
C LEU A 378 -22.64 -4.43 -0.32
N GLU A 379 -22.22 -4.80 -1.54
CA GLU A 379 -22.03 -6.21 -1.95
C GLU A 379 -21.04 -6.97 -1.05
N ARG A 380 -20.13 -6.28 -0.35
CA ARG A 380 -19.22 -6.93 0.62
C ARG A 380 -19.96 -7.56 1.80
N TYR A 381 -21.18 -7.11 2.08
CA TYR A 381 -22.03 -7.65 3.12
C TYR A 381 -23.01 -8.71 2.61
N ASP A 382 -22.88 -9.16 1.37
CA ASP A 382 -23.61 -10.31 0.85
C ASP A 382 -23.33 -11.53 1.73
N VAL A 383 -24.40 -12.19 2.20
CA VAL A 383 -24.30 -13.37 3.07
C VAL A 383 -24.57 -14.63 2.24
N PRO A 384 -23.52 -15.31 1.72
CA PRO A 384 -23.71 -16.54 0.97
C PRO A 384 -24.17 -17.68 1.89
N ASN A 385 -25.04 -18.55 1.38
CA ASN A 385 -25.56 -19.72 2.10
C ASN A 385 -26.25 -19.37 3.44
N ALA A 386 -26.87 -18.20 3.51
CA ALA A 386 -27.63 -17.79 4.68
C ALA A 386 -28.83 -18.72 4.93
N THR A 387 -29.08 -19.03 6.20
CA THR A 387 -30.26 -19.79 6.63
C THR A 387 -31.37 -18.84 7.05
N LEU A 388 -32.49 -18.86 6.31
CA LEU A 388 -33.70 -18.15 6.69
C LEU A 388 -34.58 -19.05 7.56
N THR A 389 -34.88 -18.59 8.78
CA THR A 389 -35.73 -19.34 9.73
C THR A 389 -37.11 -18.72 9.80
N HIS A 390 -38.15 -19.53 9.59
CA HIS A 390 -39.53 -19.04 9.63
C HIS A 390 -39.91 -18.58 11.06
N TYR A 391 -40.54 -17.42 11.17
CA TYR A 391 -40.94 -16.76 12.41
C TYR A 391 -42.27 -15.99 12.21
N ASN A 392 -43.36 -16.58 12.68
CA ASN A 392 -44.73 -16.08 12.49
C ASN A 392 -45.11 -15.97 11.00
N SER A 393 -45.33 -14.77 10.49
CA SER A 393 -45.60 -14.49 9.08
C SER A 393 -44.37 -14.06 8.29
N ASN A 394 -43.20 -14.06 8.93
CA ASN A 394 -41.94 -13.49 8.43
C ASN A 394 -40.81 -14.54 8.55
N TYR A 395 -39.72 -14.39 7.81
CA TYR A 395 -38.46 -15.11 7.93
C TYR A 395 -37.41 -14.29 8.69
N ARG A 396 -36.50 -14.98 9.37
CA ARG A 396 -35.42 -14.41 10.16
C ARG A 396 -34.07 -14.70 9.53
N LEU A 397 -33.25 -13.67 9.36
CA LEU A 397 -31.89 -13.69 8.83
C LEU A 397 -30.90 -13.22 9.90
N GLU A 398 -29.77 -13.90 10.02
CA GLU A 398 -28.65 -13.51 10.89
C GLU A 398 -27.61 -12.74 10.07
N VAL A 399 -27.30 -11.50 10.49
CA VAL A 399 -26.37 -10.61 9.78
C VAL A 399 -25.24 -10.21 10.73
N PRO A 400 -24.00 -10.66 10.48
CA PRO A 400 -22.84 -10.26 11.29
C PRO A 400 -22.52 -8.76 11.16
N GLY A 401 -22.06 -8.12 12.24
CA GLY A 401 -21.57 -6.74 12.22
C GLY A 401 -22.66 -5.65 12.29
N LEU A 402 -23.91 -6.04 12.57
CA LEU A 402 -25.01 -5.11 12.70
C LEU A 402 -24.87 -4.20 13.95
N ALA A 403 -24.40 -4.74 15.07
CA ALA A 403 -23.95 -3.97 16.26
C ALA A 403 -22.95 -2.86 15.91
N GLU A 404 -21.98 -3.16 15.04
CA GLU A 404 -20.93 -2.23 14.61
C GLU A 404 -21.44 -1.20 13.57
N LYS A 405 -22.73 -1.26 13.21
CA LYS A 405 -23.39 -0.51 12.12
C LYS A 405 -22.76 -0.77 10.75
N ARG A 406 -22.25 -1.98 10.52
CA ARG A 406 -21.54 -2.40 9.31
C ARG A 406 -21.92 -3.86 8.95
N PRO A 407 -23.05 -4.10 8.26
CA PRO A 407 -23.86 -3.12 7.53
C PRO A 407 -24.86 -2.38 8.43
N SER A 408 -25.27 -1.17 8.03
CA SER A 408 -26.37 -0.45 8.67
C SER A 408 -27.68 -0.88 8.03
N VAL A 409 -28.53 -1.60 8.77
CA VAL A 409 -29.85 -2.04 8.31
C VAL A 409 -30.95 -1.39 9.15
N LEU A 410 -31.93 -0.79 8.48
CA LEU A 410 -33.07 -0.10 9.07
C LEU A 410 -34.39 -0.76 8.68
N VAL A 411 -35.42 -0.53 9.50
CA VAL A 411 -36.78 -0.95 9.18
C VAL A 411 -37.25 -0.26 7.90
N GLY A 412 -37.73 -1.04 6.94
CA GLY A 412 -38.12 -0.59 5.60
C GLY A 412 -37.04 -0.75 4.52
N ASP A 413 -35.81 -1.11 4.88
CA ASP A 413 -34.77 -1.41 3.89
C ASP A 413 -35.14 -2.65 3.08
N ARG A 414 -34.67 -2.67 1.82
CA ARG A 414 -34.93 -3.74 0.86
C ARG A 414 -33.78 -4.75 0.88
N ILE A 415 -34.10 -6.03 1.00
CA ILE A 415 -33.16 -7.14 0.89
C ILE A 415 -33.58 -8.05 -0.25
N LEU A 416 -32.61 -8.48 -1.05
CA LEU A 416 -32.80 -9.45 -2.13
C LEU A 416 -32.30 -10.82 -1.69
N VAL A 417 -33.12 -11.85 -1.91
CA VAL A 417 -32.81 -13.23 -1.56
C VAL A 417 -32.84 -14.09 -2.82
N HIS A 418 -31.74 -14.81 -3.06
CA HIS A 418 -31.66 -15.82 -4.11
C HIS A 418 -31.66 -17.21 -3.48
N LYS A 419 -32.74 -17.97 -3.68
CA LYS A 419 -32.87 -19.32 -3.11
C LYS A 419 -31.85 -20.26 -3.76
N HIS A 420 -31.21 -21.12 -2.95
CA HIS A 420 -30.28 -22.12 -3.46
C HIS A 420 -31.00 -23.08 -4.42
N GLY A 421 -30.47 -23.24 -5.64
CA GLY A 421 -31.06 -24.06 -6.70
C GLY A 421 -32.19 -23.41 -7.50
N ALA A 422 -32.53 -22.14 -7.26
CA ALA A 422 -33.41 -21.37 -8.14
C ALA A 422 -32.71 -21.05 -9.48
N PRO A 423 -33.49 -20.83 -10.57
CA PRO A 423 -32.95 -20.37 -11.84
C PRO A 423 -32.16 -19.07 -11.67
N GLU A 424 -31.07 -18.93 -12.42
CA GLU A 424 -30.29 -17.70 -12.46
C GLU A 424 -31.19 -16.54 -12.93
N GLY A 425 -31.16 -15.43 -12.20
CA GLY A 425 -32.03 -14.28 -12.47
C GLY A 425 -33.30 -14.19 -11.62
N GLN A 426 -33.71 -15.27 -10.91
CA GLN A 426 -34.87 -15.24 -10.03
C GLN A 426 -34.50 -14.80 -8.61
N TRP A 427 -35.09 -13.69 -8.17
CA TRP A 427 -34.85 -13.10 -6.86
C TRP A 427 -36.16 -12.87 -6.11
N PHE A 428 -36.09 -12.93 -4.79
CA PHE A 428 -37.19 -12.56 -3.89
C PHE A 428 -36.84 -11.25 -3.22
N GLU A 429 -37.71 -10.26 -3.35
CA GLU A 429 -37.59 -9.00 -2.63
C GLU A 429 -38.25 -9.12 -1.27
N GLY A 430 -37.51 -8.86 -0.19
CA GLY A 430 -38.01 -8.75 1.17
C GLY A 430 -37.80 -7.34 1.71
N TYR A 431 -38.65 -6.92 2.64
CA TYR A 431 -38.48 -5.66 3.37
C TYR A 431 -38.23 -5.92 4.85
N VAL A 432 -37.31 -5.16 5.45
CA VAL A 432 -37.01 -5.26 6.88
C VAL A 432 -38.24 -4.80 7.67
N HIS A 433 -38.83 -5.70 8.45
CA HIS A 433 -39.96 -5.36 9.33
C HIS A 433 -39.50 -4.97 10.74
N PHE A 434 -38.49 -5.68 11.25
CA PHE A 434 -37.97 -5.47 12.60
C PHE A 434 -36.47 -5.75 12.63
N VAL A 435 -35.74 -4.94 13.39
CA VAL A 435 -34.33 -5.13 13.71
C VAL A 435 -34.22 -5.39 15.21
N PHE A 436 -33.68 -6.54 15.60
CA PHE A 436 -33.42 -6.85 17.00
C PHE A 436 -31.98 -6.48 17.34
N ASN A 437 -31.81 -5.59 18.32
CA ASN A 437 -30.50 -5.24 18.87
C ASN A 437 -30.40 -5.83 20.28
N LEU A 438 -29.42 -6.72 20.52
CA LEU A 438 -29.20 -7.33 21.84
C LEU A 438 -28.13 -6.59 22.67
N GLU A 439 -27.58 -5.47 22.16
CA GLU A 439 -26.60 -4.67 22.90
C GLU A 439 -27.24 -3.77 23.98
N ARG A 440 -27.65 -4.41 25.07
CA ARG A 440 -27.58 -3.83 26.43
C ARG A 440 -27.09 -4.91 27.40
N GLN A 441 -25.86 -5.36 27.25
CA GLN A 441 -25.20 -6.15 28.29
C GLN A 441 -23.71 -5.79 28.41
N HIS A 442 -23.45 -4.63 28.98
CA HIS A 442 -22.22 -4.42 29.76
C HIS A 442 -22.61 -3.98 31.17
N GLN A 443 -23.32 -4.85 31.89
CA GLN A 443 -23.27 -4.98 33.35
C GLN A 443 -24.09 -6.21 33.79
N ALA A 444 -23.43 -7.07 34.57
CA ALA A 444 -23.94 -8.27 35.26
C ALA A 444 -24.09 -9.58 34.45
N LEU A 445 -23.13 -10.49 34.73
CA LEU A 445 -23.30 -11.92 35.06
C LEU A 445 -24.12 -12.85 34.14
N ASP A 446 -23.46 -13.97 33.83
CA ASP A 446 -23.98 -15.30 33.48
C ASP A 446 -24.68 -15.58 32.15
N THR A 447 -24.04 -16.53 31.45
CA THR A 447 -24.58 -17.59 30.57
C THR A 447 -25.07 -17.24 29.15
N ALA A 448 -24.46 -17.99 28.22
CA ALA A 448 -24.95 -18.44 26.92
C ALA A 448 -24.91 -17.47 25.71
N PHE A 449 -24.04 -17.85 24.76
CA PHE A 449 -24.09 -17.54 23.32
C PHE A 449 -25.50 -17.29 22.76
N SER A 450 -25.70 -16.25 21.92
CA SER A 450 -26.37 -16.33 20.58
C SER A 450 -26.79 -14.97 19.96
N PRO A 451 -27.03 -14.89 18.62
CA PRO A 451 -26.72 -13.75 17.75
C PRO A 451 -27.89 -12.83 17.33
N GLU A 452 -27.55 -11.75 16.62
CA GLU A 452 -28.40 -10.66 16.08
C GLU A 452 -29.24 -11.09 14.87
N ARG A 453 -30.50 -10.61 14.78
CA ARG A 453 -31.55 -11.15 13.89
C ARG A 453 -32.38 -10.06 13.21
N ILE A 454 -32.72 -10.23 11.93
CA ILE A 454 -33.60 -9.34 11.13
C ILE A 454 -34.80 -10.12 10.57
N LEU A 455 -36.00 -9.53 10.53
CA LEU A 455 -37.23 -10.15 9.99
C LEU A 455 -37.64 -9.62 8.59
N PHE A 456 -38.03 -10.52 7.67
CA PHE A 456 -38.51 -10.26 6.28
C PHE A 456 -39.78 -11.06 5.98
N PRO A 457 -40.67 -10.67 5.05
CA PRO A 457 -41.79 -11.51 4.62
C PRO A 457 -41.36 -12.64 3.67
#